data_AF-A0A2E6W8I7-F1
#
_entry.id   AF-A0A2E6W8I7-F1
#
_cell.length_a   1.000
_cell.length_b   1.000
_cell.length_c   1.000
_cell.angle_alpha   90.00
_cell.angle_beta   90.00
_cell.angle_gamma   90.00
#
_symmetry.space_group_name_H-M   'P 1'
#
loop_
_entity.id
_entity.type
_entity.pdbx_description
1 polymer ?
#
loop_
_entity_poly.entity_id
_entity_poly.type
_entity_poly.pdbx_seq_one_letter_code
_entity_poly.pdbx_strand_id
1 'polypeptide(L)'
;MNVGDKIWDWMNEHMYVTVFVLALITDFWANWYSYAIVHDWIVLQAFLGMALPFLNLPGVLFFIDRKDIKVRLKLCAVSAVAMSLGSTLMLLMVRAGIGVGKDMIP
;
A
#
# COMPACT_ATOMS: atom_id res chain seq x y z
N MET A 1 -24.44 0.54 16.86
CA MET A 1 -23.10 0.33 16.26
C MET A 1 -23.15 0.82 14.84
N ASN A 2 -22.42 1.88 14.52
CA ASN A 2 -22.29 2.33 13.14
C ASN A 2 -21.47 1.31 12.34
N VAL A 3 -21.63 1.31 11.02
CA VAL A 3 -20.85 0.44 10.11
C VAL A 3 -19.35 0.71 10.27
N GLY A 4 -18.97 1.97 10.52
CA GLY A 4 -17.59 2.37 10.81
C GLY A 4 -17.01 1.68 12.05
N ASP A 5 -17.78 1.60 13.14
CA ASP A 5 -17.33 0.96 14.39
C ASP A 5 -17.09 -0.54 14.18
N LYS A 6 -17.98 -1.21 13.43
CA LYS A 6 -17.84 -2.65 13.10
C LYS A 6 -16.60 -2.94 12.26
N ILE A 7 -16.32 -2.08 11.27
CA ILE A 7 -15.13 -2.22 10.43
C ILE A 7 -13.87 -1.98 11.27
N TRP A 8 -13.88 -0.98 12.15
CA TRP A 8 -12.76 -0.67 13.03
C TRP A 8 -12.48 -1.78 14.05
N ASP A 9 -13.50 -2.36 14.65
CA ASP A 9 -13.36 -3.48 15.58
C ASP A 9 -12.78 -4.72 14.88
N TRP A 10 -13.29 -5.04 13.69
CA TRP A 10 -12.76 -6.14 12.88
C TRP A 10 -11.31 -5.92 12.46
N MET A 11 -10.96 -4.70 12.05
CA MET A 11 -9.59 -4.31 11.70
C MET A 11 -8.64 -4.38 12.91
N ASN A 12 -9.13 -4.10 14.11
CA ASN A 12 -8.34 -4.28 15.34
C ASN A 12 -8.13 -5.76 15.68
N GLU A 13 -9.16 -6.59 15.49
CA GLU A 13 -9.08 -8.04 15.73
C GLU A 13 -8.13 -8.72 14.72
N HIS A 14 -8.12 -8.27 13.47
CA HIS A 14 -7.27 -8.79 12.40
C HIS A 14 -6.10 -7.87 12.03
N MET A 15 -5.59 -7.11 13.00
CA MET A 15 -4.61 -6.03 12.81
C MET A 15 -3.41 -6.40 11.92
N TYR A 16 -2.85 -7.60 12.06
CA TYR A 16 -1.71 -8.03 11.24
C TYR A 16 -2.09 -8.21 9.77
N VAL A 17 -3.26 -8.78 9.51
CA VAL A 17 -3.77 -8.95 8.14
C VAL A 17 -4.15 -7.61 7.54
N THR A 18 -4.81 -6.75 8.33
CA THR A 18 -5.17 -5.41 7.91
C THR A 18 -3.95 -4.57 7.55
N VAL A 19 -2.92 -4.56 8.40
CA VAL A 19 -1.66 -3.84 8.14
C VAL A 19 -0.91 -4.46 6.96
N PHE A 20 -0.90 -5.79 6.82
CA PHE A 20 -0.31 -6.45 5.67
C PHE A 20 -0.97 -6.03 4.35
N VAL A 21 -2.30 -6.10 4.26
CA VAL A 21 -3.05 -5.75 3.05
C VAL A 21 -2.92 -4.26 2.73
N LEU A 22 -3.03 -3.39 3.74
CA LEU A 22 -2.84 -1.95 3.56
C LEU A 22 -1.42 -1.61 3.09
N ALA A 23 -0.40 -2.21 3.71
CA ALA A 23 0.99 -2.00 3.32
C ALA A 23 1.26 -2.49 1.89
N LEU A 24 0.71 -3.65 1.51
CA LEU A 24 0.85 -4.19 0.16
C LEU A 24 0.20 -3.28 -0.89
N ILE A 25 -1.03 -2.82 -0.64
CA ILE A 25 -1.74 -1.91 -1.55
C ILE A 25 -1.03 -0.56 -1.64
N THR A 26 -0.63 0.00 -0.49
CA THR A 26 0.05 1.30 -0.44
C THR A 26 1.39 1.25 -1.18
N ASP A 27 2.15 0.17 -0.99
CA ASP A 27 3.43 -0.02 -1.66
C ASP A 27 3.25 -0.24 -3.17
N PHE A 28 2.31 -1.08 -3.57
CA PHE A 28 1.96 -1.25 -4.99
C PHE A 28 1.59 0.10 -5.63
N TRP A 29 0.77 0.89 -4.96
CA TRP A 29 0.34 2.21 -5.42
C TRP A 29 1.49 3.22 -5.47
N ALA A 30 2.40 3.20 -4.50
CA ALA A 30 3.59 4.06 -4.47
C ALA A 30 4.57 3.72 -5.61
N ASN A 31 4.72 2.43 -5.93
CA ASN A 31 5.51 1.99 -7.07
C ASN A 31 4.84 2.38 -8.39
N TRP A 32 3.52 2.29 -8.49
CA TRP A 32 2.77 2.77 -9.66
C TRP A 32 2.89 4.29 -9.82
N TYR A 33 2.82 5.05 -8.74
CA TYR A 33 3.05 6.50 -8.74
C TYR A 33 4.45 6.83 -9.27
N SER A 34 5.48 6.13 -8.79
CA SER A 34 6.85 6.28 -9.29
C SER A 34 6.99 5.94 -10.77
N TYR A 35 6.28 4.90 -11.22
CA TYR A 35 6.22 4.52 -12.63
C TYR A 35 5.56 5.60 -13.49
N ALA A 36 4.43 6.15 -13.04
CA ALA A 36 3.75 7.24 -13.73
C ALA A 36 4.63 8.50 -13.89
N ILE A 37 5.53 8.77 -12.92
CA ILE A 37 6.53 9.84 -13.04
C ILE A 37 7.52 9.54 -14.16
N VAL A 38 8.10 8.34 -14.18
CA VAL A 38 9.13 7.96 -15.17
C VAL A 38 8.59 7.93 -16.60
N HIS A 39 7.29 7.69 -16.76
CA HIS A 39 6.62 7.63 -18.05
C HIS A 39 5.86 8.91 -18.45
N ASP A 40 6.09 10.02 -17.74
CA ASP A 40 5.47 11.33 -18.00
C ASP A 40 3.93 11.30 -18.01
N TRP A 41 3.32 10.40 -17.23
CA TRP A 41 1.87 10.30 -17.08
C TRP A 41 1.36 11.29 -16.05
N ILE A 42 1.43 12.58 -16.37
CA ILE A 42 1.16 13.72 -15.46
C ILE A 42 -0.19 13.60 -14.77
N VAL A 43 -1.26 13.31 -15.52
CA VAL A 43 -2.61 13.21 -14.96
C VAL A 43 -2.70 12.04 -13.97
N LEU A 44 -2.17 10.87 -14.34
CA LEU A 44 -2.22 9.68 -13.49
C LEU A 44 -1.37 9.88 -12.23
N GLN A 45 -0.18 10.43 -12.36
CA GLN A 45 0.71 10.76 -11.25
C GLN A 45 0.02 11.70 -10.25
N ALA A 46 -0.70 12.73 -10.71
CA ALA A 46 -1.40 13.67 -9.84
C ALA A 46 -2.50 12.98 -9.00
N PHE A 47 -3.31 12.11 -9.63
CA PHE A 47 -4.34 11.35 -8.91
C PHE A 47 -3.74 10.36 -7.91
N LEU A 48 -2.70 9.63 -8.32
CA LEU A 48 -2.04 8.66 -7.45
C LEU A 48 -1.35 9.33 -6.26
N GLY A 49 -0.71 10.48 -6.49
CA GLY A 49 -0.06 11.29 -5.48
C GLY A 49 -1.05 11.83 -4.44
N MET A 50 -2.25 12.21 -4.86
CA MET A 50 -3.30 12.66 -3.96
C MET A 50 -3.87 11.52 -3.11
N ALA A 51 -3.96 10.30 -3.64
CA ALA A 51 -4.51 9.14 -2.94
C ALA A 51 -3.52 8.50 -1.94
N LEU A 52 -2.21 8.64 -2.17
CA LEU A 52 -1.15 8.04 -1.33
C LEU A 52 -1.28 8.38 0.16
N PRO A 53 -1.46 9.66 0.57
CA PRO A 53 -1.65 10.02 1.98
C PRO A 53 -2.86 9.32 2.61
N PHE A 54 -3.97 9.19 1.88
CA PHE A 54 -5.19 8.54 2.38
C PHE A 54 -5.02 7.03 2.55
N LEU A 55 -4.24 6.39 1.68
CA LEU A 55 -3.91 4.96 1.80
C LEU A 55 -2.96 4.68 2.96
N ASN A 56 -2.03 5.59 3.23
CA ASN A 56 -1.04 5.44 4.31
C ASN A 56 -1.60 5.80 5.70
N LEU A 57 -2.66 6.62 5.77
CA LEU A 57 -3.25 7.14 7.00
C LEU A 57 -3.70 6.04 7.99
N PRO A 58 -4.41 4.97 7.56
CA PRO A 58 -4.78 3.87 8.46
C PRO A 58 -3.54 3.14 8.99
N GLY A 59 -2.52 2.91 8.15
CA GLY A 59 -1.27 2.26 8.56
C GLY A 59 -0.53 3.05 9.64
N VAL A 60 -0.45 4.37 9.49
CA VAL A 60 0.14 5.27 10.48
C VAL A 60 -0.66 5.30 11.78
N LEU A 61 -2.00 5.33 11.71
CA LEU A 61 -2.86 5.26 12.89
C LEU A 61 -2.65 3.97 13.70
N PHE A 62 -2.63 2.80 13.04
CA PHE A 62 -2.32 1.53 13.73
C PHE A 62 -0.93 1.52 14.37
N PHE A 63 0.04 2.20 13.76
CA PHE A 63 1.42 2.24 14.25
C PHE A 63 1.64 3.22 15.39
N ILE A 64 0.81 4.27 15.50
CA ILE A 64 0.84 5.29 16.56
C ILE A 64 0.02 4.84 17.77
N ASP A 65 -1.14 4.21 17.58
CA ASP A 65 -2.02 3.78 18.69
C ASP A 65 -1.41 2.66 19.55
N ARG A 66 -0.40 1.94 19.05
CA ARG A 66 0.26 0.85 19.78
C ARG A 66 1.48 1.36 20.56
N LYS A 67 1.37 1.41 21.89
CA LYS A 67 2.46 1.81 22.81
C LYS A 67 3.55 0.73 22.98
N ASP A 68 3.25 -0.54 22.70
CA ASP A 68 4.18 -1.65 22.87
C ASP A 68 5.17 -1.80 21.71
N ILE A 69 6.47 -1.65 22.01
CA ILE A 69 7.54 -1.71 20.99
C ILE A 69 7.64 -3.08 20.30
N LYS A 70 7.34 -4.17 21.02
CA LYS A 70 7.34 -5.54 20.47
C LYS A 70 6.25 -5.72 19.40
N VAL A 71 5.09 -5.09 19.61
CA VAL A 71 3.98 -5.13 18.64
C VAL A 71 4.35 -4.30 17.41
N ARG A 72 4.96 -3.13 17.59
CA ARG A 72 5.45 -2.29 16.49
C ARG A 72 6.52 -2.99 15.65
N LEU A 73 7.44 -3.73 16.27
CA LEU A 73 8.44 -4.54 15.55
C LEU A 73 7.79 -5.64 14.71
N LYS A 74 6.79 -6.36 15.26
CA LYS A 74 6.04 -7.37 14.50
C LYS A 74 5.28 -6.74 13.34
N LEU A 75 4.62 -5.61 13.56
CA LEU A 75 3.93 -4.86 12.51
C LEU A 75 4.91 -4.38 11.43
N CYS A 76 6.08 -3.88 11.82
CA CYS A 76 7.13 -3.47 10.89
C CYS A 76 7.61 -4.65 10.04
N ALA A 77 7.85 -5.81 10.64
CA ALA A 77 8.24 -7.02 9.91
C ALA A 77 7.15 -7.46 8.92
N VAL A 78 5.88 -7.41 9.34
CA VAL A 78 4.73 -7.72 8.47
C VAL A 78 4.63 -6.72 7.31
N SER A 79 4.78 -5.43 7.58
CA SER A 79 4.81 -4.40 6.54
C SER A 79 5.98 -4.56 5.59
N ALA A 80 7.18 -4.92 6.08
CA ALA A 80 8.34 -5.14 5.23
C ALA A 80 8.12 -6.29 4.23
N VAL A 81 7.51 -7.39 4.67
CA VAL A 81 7.13 -8.50 3.79
C VAL A 81 6.06 -8.05 2.79
N ALA A 82 5.06 -7.30 3.25
CA ALA A 82 4.00 -6.76 2.39
C ALA A 82 4.55 -5.84 1.30
N MET A 83 5.50 -4.96 1.64
CA MET A 83 6.16 -4.05 0.69
C MET A 83 7.02 -4.81 -0.31
N SER A 84 7.77 -5.83 0.12
CA SER A 84 8.52 -6.69 -0.81
C SER A 84 7.59 -7.37 -1.81
N LEU A 85 6.40 -7.79 -1.39
CA LEU A 85 5.40 -8.39 -2.28
C LEU A 85 4.73 -7.34 -3.18
N GLY A 86 4.39 -6.16 -2.66
CA GLY A 86 3.75 -5.07 -3.42
C GLY A 86 4.61 -4.60 -4.59
N SER A 87 5.89 -4.28 -4.31
CA SER A 87 6.89 -3.94 -5.33
C SER A 87 7.12 -5.07 -6.34
N THR A 88 7.21 -6.33 -5.88
CA THR A 88 7.37 -7.49 -6.78
C THR A 88 6.16 -7.68 -7.69
N LEU A 89 4.94 -7.55 -7.15
CA LEU A 89 3.69 -7.65 -7.93
C LEU A 89 3.61 -6.55 -9.00
N MET A 90 3.99 -5.32 -8.65
CA MET A 90 4.03 -4.22 -9.60
C MET A 90 5.04 -4.50 -10.73
N LEU A 91 6.25 -4.97 -10.41
CA LEU A 91 7.24 -5.35 -11.41
C LEU A 91 6.77 -6.49 -12.31
N LEU A 92 6.11 -7.51 -11.76
CA LEU A 92 5.52 -8.61 -12.54
C LEU A 92 4.42 -8.12 -13.47
N MET A 93 3.58 -7.19 -12.99
CA MET A 93 2.51 -6.58 -13.79
C MET A 93 3.07 -5.77 -14.96
N VAL A 94 4.11 -4.96 -14.70
CA VAL A 94 4.83 -4.22 -15.74
C VAL A 94 5.45 -5.18 -16.75
N ARG A 95 6.13 -6.24 -16.27
CA ARG A 95 6.74 -7.26 -17.13
C ARG A 95 5.73 -8.04 -17.97
N ALA A 96 4.53 -8.27 -17.45
CA ALA A 96 3.42 -8.90 -18.16
C ALA A 96 2.72 -7.96 -19.16
N GLY A 97 3.09 -6.67 -19.19
CA GLY A 97 2.47 -5.66 -20.06
C GLY A 97 1.03 -5.32 -19.67
N ILE A 98 0.59 -5.66 -18.45
CA ILE A 98 -0.77 -5.40 -17.98
C ILE A 98 -0.80 -4.00 -17.37
N GLY A 99 -1.62 -3.10 -17.94
CA GLY A 99 -1.77 -1.73 -17.44
C GLY A 99 -0.59 -0.79 -17.78
N VAL A 100 0.32 -1.24 -18.64
CA VAL A 100 1.40 -0.46 -19.23
C VAL A 100 1.05 -0.17 -20.70
N GLY A 101 1.24 1.07 -21.17
CA GLY A 101 1.05 1.43 -22.58
C GLY A 101 1.87 0.49 -23.49
N LYS A 102 1.32 0.12 -24.65
CA LYS A 102 1.78 -0.97 -25.54
C LYS A 102 3.21 -0.87 -26.12
N ASP A 103 4.03 0.09 -25.70
CA ASP A 103 5.28 0.46 -26.36
C ASP A 103 6.55 0.33 -25.49
N MET A 104 6.54 -0.46 -24.41
CA MET A 104 7.60 -0.35 -23.39
C MET A 104 8.21 -1.66 -22.86
N ILE A 105 8.22 -2.70 -23.69
CA ILE A 105 9.17 -3.81 -23.51
C ILE A 105 10.20 -3.68 -24.65
N PRO A 106 11.48 -3.36 -24.37
CA PRO A 106 12.53 -3.45 -25.39
C PRO A 106 12.75 -4.90 -25.86
#